data_AF-A0A7V9BB98-F1
#
_entry.id   AF-A0A7V9BB98-F1
#
_cell.length_a   1.000
_cell.length_b   1.000
_cell.length_c   1.000
_cell.angle_alpha   90.00
_cell.angle_beta   90.00
_cell.angle_gamma   90.00
#
_symmetry.space_group_name_H-M   'P 1'
#
loop_
_entity.id
_entity.type
_entity.pdbx_description
1 polymer ?
#
loop_
_entity_poly.entity_id
_entity_poly.type
_entity_poly.pdbx_seq_one_letter_code
_entity_poly.pdbx_strand_id
1 'polypeptide(L)'
;MGAPSIAPVDALHQVDAWEVPFAAAGVTRAAGAVATHGDAARTVRLASVTKPITALATLVAAEEGVVDLDEPAGPPGSTVRHLLAHASGLPFEGATPIARPGRRR
;
A
#
# COMPACT_ATOMS: atom_id res chain seq x y z
N MET A 1 30.12 -14.23 -18.66
CA MET A 1 29.90 -12.77 -18.68
C MET A 1 28.91 -12.45 -17.57
N GLY A 2 29.41 -11.98 -16.42
CA GLY A 2 28.53 -11.53 -15.33
C GLY A 2 27.87 -10.22 -15.72
N ALA A 3 26.57 -10.09 -15.49
CA ALA A 3 25.87 -8.83 -15.69
C ALA A 3 26.56 -7.73 -14.88
N PRO A 4 26.74 -6.52 -15.43
CA PRO A 4 27.35 -5.43 -14.69
C PRO A 4 26.49 -5.12 -13.46
N SER A 5 27.12 -5.15 -12.29
CA SER A 5 26.51 -4.67 -11.04
C SER A 5 26.31 -3.16 -11.17
N ILE A 6 25.12 -2.76 -11.63
CA ILE A 6 24.70 -1.36 -11.65
C ILE A 6 24.70 -0.85 -10.21
N ALA A 7 25.40 0.26 -9.96
CA ALA A 7 25.32 0.90 -8.64
C ALA A 7 23.85 1.27 -8.38
N PRO A 8 23.36 1.24 -7.13
CA PRO A 8 21.96 1.55 -6.81
C PRO A 8 21.48 2.90 -7.36
N VAL A 9 22.43 3.83 -7.56
CA VAL A 9 22.20 5.15 -8.15
C VAL A 9 21.87 5.04 -9.65
N ASP A 10 22.56 4.18 -10.40
CA ASP A 10 22.39 4.02 -11.86
C ASP A 10 21.03 3.38 -12.21
N ALA A 11 20.51 2.50 -11.35
CA ALA A 11 19.24 1.83 -11.58
C ALA A 11 18.05 2.81 -11.55
N LEU A 12 18.10 3.85 -10.71
CA LEU A 12 17.00 4.79 -10.57
C LEU A 12 16.84 5.71 -11.79
N HIS A 13 17.90 5.94 -12.58
CA HIS A 13 17.82 6.71 -13.82
C HIS A 13 16.90 6.08 -14.88
N GLN A 14 16.56 4.80 -14.75
CA GLN A 14 15.65 4.13 -15.69
C GLN A 14 14.26 4.78 -15.76
N VAL A 15 13.84 5.49 -14.71
CA VAL A 15 12.53 6.17 -14.69
C VAL A 15 12.50 7.41 -15.59
N ASP A 16 13.65 7.96 -16.00
CA ASP A 16 13.73 9.10 -16.94
C ASP A 16 13.26 8.72 -18.35
N ALA A 17 13.36 7.42 -18.69
CA ALA A 17 12.92 6.91 -19.98
C ALA A 17 11.41 6.64 -20.04
N TRP A 18 10.69 6.82 -18.93
CA TRP A 18 9.24 6.61 -18.90
C TRP A 18 8.54 7.79 -19.57
N GLU A 19 7.66 7.51 -20.52
CA GLU A 19 6.84 8.52 -21.22
C GLU A 19 5.69 9.02 -20.32
N VAL A 20 6.04 9.61 -19.18
CA VAL A 20 5.11 10.15 -18.19
C VAL A 20 5.48 11.60 -17.82
N PRO A 21 4.50 12.45 -17.47
CA PRO A 21 4.78 13.84 -17.09
C PRO A 21 5.59 14.01 -15.79
N PHE A 22 5.69 12.95 -14.98
CA PHE A 22 6.40 12.95 -13.71
C PHE A 22 6.76 11.53 -13.28
N ALA A 23 8.02 11.33 -12.90
CA ALA A 23 8.50 10.16 -12.19
C ALA A 23 9.51 10.58 -11.13
N ALA A 24 9.43 9.95 -9.97
CA ALA A 24 10.45 10.01 -8.92
C ALA A 24 10.49 8.65 -8.24
N ALA A 25 11.67 8.20 -7.82
CA ALA A 25 11.88 6.91 -7.20
C ALA A 25 12.98 6.98 -6.15
N GLY A 26 12.95 6.05 -5.19
CA GLY A 26 13.96 6.00 -4.14
C GLY A 26 14.12 4.61 -3.56
N VAL A 27 15.30 4.36 -3.02
CA VAL A 27 15.64 3.15 -2.27
C VAL A 27 15.86 3.55 -0.83
N THR A 28 15.21 2.87 0.10
CA THR A 28 15.38 3.10 1.54
C THR A 28 15.78 1.81 2.26
N ARG A 29 16.50 1.97 3.37
CA ARG A 29 16.79 0.92 4.36
C ARG A 29 16.30 1.40 5.72
N ALA A 30 16.34 0.53 6.73
CA ALA A 30 15.94 0.89 8.09
C ALA A 30 16.66 2.15 8.64
N ALA A 31 17.93 2.36 8.26
CA ALA A 31 18.73 3.52 8.66
C ALA A 31 18.40 4.82 7.90
N GLY A 32 17.60 4.76 6.83
CA GLY A 32 17.23 5.91 6.01
C GLY A 32 17.34 5.68 4.50
N ALA A 33 17.13 6.76 3.75
CA ALA A 33 17.23 6.75 2.30
C ALA A 33 18.66 6.42 1.84
N VAL A 34 18.77 5.51 0.88
CA VAL A 34 20.03 5.09 0.24
C VAL A 34 20.28 5.92 -1.02
N ALA A 35 19.25 6.13 -1.82
CA ALA A 35 19.28 6.90 -3.05
C ALA A 35 17.88 7.39 -3.42
N THR A 36 17.80 8.51 -4.12
CA THR A 36 16.58 9.09 -4.68
C THR A 36 16.87 9.64 -6.06
N HIS A 37 15.89 9.61 -6.95
CA HIS A 37 15.96 10.20 -8.29
C HIS A 37 14.63 10.87 -8.65
N GLY A 38 14.69 11.97 -9.39
CA GLY A 38 13.55 12.86 -9.64
C GLY A 38 13.23 13.79 -8.45
N ASP A 39 12.15 14.56 -8.58
CA ASP A 39 11.70 15.49 -7.53
C ASP A 39 10.90 14.76 -6.43
N ALA A 40 11.60 14.37 -5.36
CA ALA A 40 11.01 13.70 -4.21
C ALA A 40 10.13 14.61 -3.33
N ALA A 41 10.15 15.93 -3.51
CA ALA A 41 9.33 16.88 -2.76
C ALA A 41 7.98 17.17 -3.43
N ARG A 42 7.80 16.74 -4.68
CA ARG A 42 6.55 16.95 -5.41
C ARG A 42 5.39 16.18 -4.77
N THR A 43 4.31 16.90 -4.48
CA THR A 43 3.05 16.28 -4.05
C THR A 43 2.35 15.60 -5.23
N VAL A 44 1.86 14.37 -5.02
CA VAL A 44 1.12 13.58 -6.01
C VAL A 44 -0.16 12.98 -5.42
N ARG A 45 -1.12 12.62 -6.28
CA ARG A 45 -2.30 11.86 -5.86
C ARG A 45 -1.92 10.39 -5.67
N LEU A 46 -2.03 9.89 -4.45
CA LEU A 46 -1.58 8.54 -4.07
C LEU A 46 -2.49 7.40 -4.55
N ALA A 47 -3.77 7.68 -4.82
CA ALA A 47 -4.76 6.65 -5.17
C ALA A 47 -4.72 5.46 -4.18
N SER A 48 -4.57 4.22 -4.66
CA SER A 48 -4.51 3.04 -3.80
C SER A 48 -3.26 2.95 -2.91
N VAL A 49 -2.23 3.78 -3.14
CA VAL A 49 -1.06 3.90 -2.23
C VAL A 49 -1.45 4.50 -0.87
N THR A 50 -2.66 5.06 -0.74
CA THR A 50 -3.22 5.43 0.58
C THR A 50 -3.52 4.22 1.48
N LYS A 51 -3.74 3.02 0.91
CA LYS A 51 -4.16 1.83 1.69
C LYS A 51 -3.15 1.44 2.78
N PRO A 52 -1.82 1.36 2.53
CA PRO A 52 -0.85 1.13 3.59
C PRO A 52 -0.89 2.18 4.72
N ILE A 53 -1.13 3.45 4.40
CA ILE A 53 -1.22 4.54 5.39
C ILE A 53 -2.46 4.34 6.27
N THR A 54 -3.62 4.08 5.66
CA THR A 54 -4.86 3.79 6.40
C THR A 54 -4.72 2.50 7.23
N ALA A 55 -4.11 1.45 6.66
CA ALA A 55 -3.89 0.19 7.37
C ALA A 55 -2.99 0.38 8.60
N LEU A 56 -1.90 1.13 8.46
CA LEU A 56 -1.03 1.46 9.60
C LEU A 56 -1.80 2.24 10.68
N ALA A 57 -2.59 3.24 10.30
CA ALA A 57 -3.43 3.98 11.24
C ALA A 57 -4.43 3.07 11.98
N THR A 58 -5.08 2.13 11.26
CA THR A 58 -5.96 1.13 11.88
C THR A 58 -5.20 0.19 12.81
N LEU A 59 -3.98 -0.22 12.48
CA LEU A 59 -3.17 -1.08 13.34
C LEU A 59 -2.72 -0.35 14.61
N VAL A 60 -2.37 0.94 14.53
CA VAL A 60 -2.10 1.77 15.71
C VAL A 60 -3.36 1.91 16.56
N ALA A 61 -4.51 2.19 15.95
CA ALA A 61 -5.79 2.25 16.67
C ALA A 61 -6.13 0.91 17.37
N ALA A 62 -5.77 -0.22 16.76
CA ALA A 62 -5.93 -1.52 17.38
C ALA A 62 -4.97 -1.75 18.56
N GLU A 63 -3.71 -1.33 18.42
CA GLU A 63 -2.73 -1.37 19.51
C GLU A 63 -3.15 -0.50 20.70
N GLU A 64 -3.75 0.66 20.43
CA GLU A 64 -4.28 1.59 21.44
C GLU A 64 -5.63 1.15 22.04
N GLY A 65 -6.24 0.07 21.53
CA GLY A 65 -7.53 -0.43 21.98
C GLY A 65 -8.73 0.41 21.57
N VAL A 66 -8.57 1.30 20.58
CA VAL A 66 -9.68 2.08 19.99
C VAL A 66 -10.60 1.18 19.16
N VAL A 67 -10.04 0.14 18.55
CA VAL A 67 -10.74 -0.92 17.79
C VAL A 67 -10.15 -2.28 18.11
N ASP A 68 -10.93 -3.36 18.01
CA ASP A 68 -10.38 -4.73 18.00
C ASP A 68 -10.35 -5.26 16.56
N LEU A 69 -9.29 -5.96 16.15
CA LEU A 69 -9.22 -6.54 14.81
C LEU A 69 -10.33 -7.57 14.55
N ASP A 70 -10.85 -8.21 15.60
CA ASP A 70 -11.92 -9.18 15.54
C ASP A 70 -13.29 -8.56 15.87
N GLU A 71 -13.36 -7.24 16.08
CA GLU A 71 -14.65 -6.54 16.22
C GLU A 71 -15.46 -6.60 14.92
N PRO A 72 -16.80 -6.74 14.99
CA PRO A 72 -17.65 -6.76 13.81
C PRO A 72 -17.56 -5.45 13.00
N ALA A 73 -17.25 -5.54 11.71
CA ALA A 73 -17.20 -4.40 10.80
C ALA A 73 -17.50 -4.80 9.35
N GLY A 74 -18.44 -4.08 8.72
CA GLY A 74 -18.87 -4.34 7.34
C GLY A 74 -20.05 -5.33 7.27
N PRO A 75 -20.09 -6.20 6.23
CA PRO A 75 -21.17 -7.19 6.07
C PRO A 75 -21.30 -8.14 7.27
N PRO A 76 -22.47 -8.78 7.48
CA PRO A 76 -22.65 -9.76 8.55
C PRO A 76 -21.55 -10.84 8.54
N GLY A 77 -20.88 -11.00 9.69
CA GLY A 77 -19.77 -11.94 9.88
C GLY A 77 -18.38 -11.41 9.47
N SER A 78 -18.28 -10.18 8.98
CA SER A 78 -17.00 -9.50 8.70
C SER A 78 -16.48 -8.77 9.94
N THR A 79 -15.17 -8.59 10.00
CA THR A 79 -14.47 -7.86 11.06
C THR A 79 -13.51 -6.83 10.47
N VAL A 80 -12.89 -5.99 11.30
CA VAL A 80 -11.83 -5.07 10.87
C VAL A 80 -10.70 -5.80 10.16
N ARG A 81 -10.28 -6.96 10.66
CA ARG A 81 -9.30 -7.85 10.02
C ARG A 81 -9.71 -8.25 8.60
N HIS A 82 -10.99 -8.56 8.38
CA HIS A 82 -11.49 -8.89 7.05
C HIS A 82 -11.46 -7.69 6.09
N LEU A 83 -11.72 -6.47 6.58
CA LEU A 83 -11.61 -5.26 5.77
C LEU A 83 -10.16 -5.00 5.35
N LEU A 84 -9.22 -5.06 6.30
CA LEU A 84 -7.78 -4.88 6.05
C LEU A 84 -7.23 -5.93 5.07
N ALA A 85 -7.69 -7.18 5.16
CA ALA A 85 -7.27 -8.28 4.29
C ALA A 85 -8.05 -8.39 2.97
N HIS A 86 -8.96 -7.45 2.68
CA HIS A 86 -9.85 -7.49 1.51
C HIS A 86 -10.73 -8.76 1.42
N ALA A 87 -11.03 -9.36 2.56
CA ALA A 87 -11.75 -10.61 2.73
C ALA A 87 -13.16 -10.44 3.32
N SER A 88 -13.72 -9.22 3.35
CA SER A 88 -15.08 -8.95 3.86
C SER A 88 -16.22 -9.40 2.95
N GLY A 89 -15.91 -9.75 1.70
CA GLY A 89 -16.91 -10.08 0.67
C GLY A 89 -17.56 -8.88 -0.02
N LEU A 90 -17.20 -7.64 0.34
CA LEU A 90 -17.64 -6.43 -0.37
C LEU A 90 -17.06 -6.36 -1.78
N PRO A 91 -17.78 -5.91 -2.82
CA PRO A 91 -17.24 -5.73 -4.17
C PRO A 91 -16.15 -4.65 -4.20
N PHE A 92 -15.48 -4.49 -5.35
CA PHE A 92 -14.53 -3.40 -5.54
C PHE A 92 -15.21 -2.03 -5.40
N GLU A 93 -16.43 -1.90 -5.94
CA GLU A 93 -17.30 -0.74 -5.81
C GLU A 93 -18.71 -1.17 -5.39
N GLY A 94 -19.35 -0.38 -4.53
CA GLY A 94 -20.68 -0.64 -3.98
C GLY A 94 -20.66 -1.30 -2.60
N ALA A 95 -21.85 -1.39 -1.99
CA ALA A 95 -22.01 -1.86 -0.61
C ALA A 95 -22.61 -3.28 -0.49
N THR A 96 -23.16 -3.82 -1.59
CA THR A 96 -23.83 -5.13 -1.58
C THR A 96 -22.79 -6.26 -1.60
N PRO A 97 -22.71 -7.12 -0.56
CA PRO A 97 -21.74 -8.20 -0.51
C PRO A 97 -21.92 -9.19 -1.67
N ILE A 98 -20.82 -9.64 -2.25
CA ILE A 98 -20.80 -10.62 -3.37
C ILE A 98 -20.26 -11.99 -2.94
N ALA A 99 -19.71 -12.10 -1.73
CA ALA A 99 -19.22 -13.34 -1.15
C ALA A 99 -19.38 -13.32 0.38
N ARG A 100 -19.28 -14.50 1.02
CA ARG A 100 -19.18 -14.58 2.48
C ARG A 100 -17.79 -14.10 2.95
N PRO A 101 -17.68 -13.44 4.11
CA PRO A 101 -16.39 -13.08 4.69
C PRO A 101 -15.44 -14.30 4.81
N GLY A 102 -14.14 -14.08 4.58
CA GLY A 102 -13.10 -15.10 4.68
C GLY A 102 -13.08 -16.14 3.55
N ARG A 103 -14.02 -16.09 2.60
CA ARG A 103 -14.00 -16.95 1.40
C ARG A 103 -13.27 -16.25 0.26
N ARG A 104 -12.53 -17.05 -0.52
CA ARG A 104 -11.93 -16.59 -1.77
C ARG A 104 -13.04 -16.12 -2.70
N ARG A 105 -12.85 -14.94 -3.30
CA ARG A 105 -13.70 -14.39 -4.35
C ARG A 105 -13.65 -15.27 -5.60
#